data_AF-Q9C484-F1
#
_entry.id   AF-Q9C484-F1
#
_cell.length_a   1.000
_cell.length_b   1.000
_cell.length_c   1.000
_cell.angle_alpha   90.00
_cell.angle_beta   90.00
_cell.angle_gamma   90.00
#
_symmetry.space_group_name_H-M   'P 1'
#
loop_
_entity.id
_entity.type
_entity.pdbx_description
1 polymer ?
#
loop_
_entity_poly.entity_id
_entity_poly.type
_entity_poly.pdbx_seq_one_letter_code
_entity_poly.pdbx_strand_id
1 'polypeptide(L)'
;NKDGGSDVNKKVKEIVINKRDGKCKDLKDKVEAELDTFEDELQDALADIKDENCKKYEEKCILLEETDYSVDIKNGCPSLREKCYELKRKKVAEDLLLRALGKEAKEKNTCELKMKTVCPVLSRESDELMSFCLNPTKTCGELGKKLVEVCKPLQTKL
;
A
#
# COMPACT_ATOMS: atom_id res chain seq x y z
N ASN A 1 1.70 40.67 32.83
CA ASN A 1 1.23 39.75 31.78
C ASN A 1 1.67 40.28 30.43
N LYS A 2 2.58 39.57 29.76
CA LYS A 2 3.15 39.97 28.46
C LYS A 2 2.11 39.82 27.35
N ASP A 3 2.02 40.86 26.53
CA ASP A 3 1.17 40.99 25.34
C ASP A 3 1.46 39.93 24.26
N GLY A 4 0.83 38.76 24.38
CA GLY A 4 0.84 37.74 23.32
C GLY A 4 -0.12 38.03 22.16
N GLY A 5 -0.91 39.12 22.20
CA GLY A 5 -2.06 39.34 21.32
C GLY A 5 -1.86 40.28 20.12
N SER A 6 -0.74 40.99 20.01
CA SER A 6 -0.61 42.08 19.03
C SER A 6 -0.31 41.63 17.60
N ASP A 7 0.37 40.50 17.40
CA ASP A 7 0.94 40.15 16.09
C ASP A 7 0.00 39.26 15.25
N VAL A 8 -0.72 38.35 15.92
CA VAL A 8 -1.80 37.56 15.32
C VAL A 8 -2.90 38.48 14.79
N ASN A 9 -3.26 39.52 15.54
CA ASN A 9 -4.31 40.47 15.16
C ASN A 9 -3.96 41.28 13.90
N LYS A 10 -2.67 41.60 13.67
CA LYS A 10 -2.23 42.29 12.45
C LYS A 10 -2.29 41.39 11.21
N LYS A 11 -1.79 40.15 11.30
CA LYS A 11 -1.85 39.18 10.19
C LYS A 11 -3.29 38.82 9.83
N VAL A 12 -4.16 38.66 10.84
CA VAL A 12 -5.59 38.41 10.64
C VAL A 12 -6.27 39.61 9.98
N LYS A 13 -6.01 40.84 10.43
CA LYS A 13 -6.55 42.06 9.79
C LYS A 13 -6.11 42.22 8.33
N GLU A 14 -4.85 41.93 8.00
CA GLU A 14 -4.37 42.05 6.63
C GLU A 14 -5.03 41.04 5.67
N ILE A 15 -5.31 39.82 6.16
CA ILE A 15 -6.09 38.80 5.43
C ILE A 15 -7.55 39.24 5.29
N VAL A 16 -8.17 39.71 6.36
CA VAL A 16 -9.61 40.01 6.43
C VAL A 16 -10.01 41.23 5.59
N ILE A 17 -9.13 42.22 5.43
CA ILE A 17 -9.50 43.54 4.89
C ILE A 17 -9.15 43.70 3.39
N ASN A 18 -8.02 43.20 2.88
CA ASN A 18 -7.52 43.61 1.55
C ASN A 18 -7.01 42.50 0.61
N LYS A 19 -6.80 41.27 1.11
CA LYS A 19 -6.14 40.21 0.33
C LYS A 19 -6.81 38.84 0.45
N ARG A 20 -8.01 38.77 1.04
CA ARG A 20 -8.72 37.50 1.28
C ARG A 20 -8.92 36.73 -0.02
N ASP A 21 -9.53 37.36 -1.00
CA ASP A 21 -9.92 36.69 -2.24
C ASP A 21 -8.70 36.24 -3.05
N GLY A 22 -7.67 37.09 -3.13
CA GLY A 22 -6.39 36.73 -3.74
C GLY A 22 -5.70 35.55 -3.04
N LYS A 23 -5.60 35.57 -1.70
CA LYS A 23 -4.99 34.48 -0.93
C LYS A 23 -5.79 33.18 -1.00
N CYS A 24 -7.12 33.26 -0.97
CA CYS A 24 -7.99 32.10 -1.14
C CYS A 24 -7.86 31.51 -2.54
N LYS A 25 -7.77 32.36 -3.57
CA LYS A 25 -7.51 31.93 -4.95
C LYS A 25 -6.14 31.25 -5.08
N ASP A 26 -5.07 31.89 -4.60
CA ASP A 26 -3.72 31.32 -4.66
C ASP A 26 -3.62 29.97 -3.92
N LEU A 27 -4.33 29.83 -2.79
CA LEU A 27 -4.39 28.57 -2.06
C LEU A 27 -5.18 27.52 -2.83
N LYS A 28 -6.32 27.90 -3.41
CA LYS A 28 -7.13 27.03 -4.25
C LYS A 28 -6.32 26.51 -5.43
N ASP A 29 -5.66 27.39 -6.18
CA ASP A 29 -4.86 27.04 -7.36
C ASP A 29 -3.73 26.05 -6.99
N LYS A 30 -3.13 26.20 -5.80
CA LYS A 30 -2.12 25.24 -5.28
C LYS A 30 -2.72 23.89 -4.92
N VAL A 31 -3.88 23.88 -4.27
CA VAL A 31 -4.57 22.63 -3.91
C VAL A 31 -4.99 21.88 -5.17
N GLU A 32 -5.54 22.57 -6.18
CA GLU A 32 -5.90 21.97 -7.47
C GLU A 32 -4.65 21.35 -8.15
N ALA A 33 -3.53 22.08 -8.22
CA ALA A 33 -2.29 21.54 -8.79
C ALA A 33 -1.75 20.30 -8.03
N GLU A 34 -1.86 20.27 -6.70
CA GLU A 34 -1.47 19.10 -5.89
C GLU A 34 -2.41 17.90 -6.04
N LEU A 35 -3.68 18.15 -6.38
CA LEU A 35 -4.67 17.11 -6.65
C LEU A 35 -4.49 16.55 -8.05
N ASP A 36 -4.29 17.39 -9.06
CA ASP A 36 -4.01 16.98 -10.44
C ASP A 36 -2.74 16.12 -10.52
N THR A 37 -1.66 16.57 -9.87
CA THR A 37 -0.41 15.79 -9.80
C THR A 37 -0.64 14.43 -9.14
N PHE A 38 -1.48 14.39 -8.11
CA PHE A 38 -1.76 13.15 -7.39
C PHE A 38 -2.65 12.20 -8.19
N GLU A 39 -3.55 12.72 -9.00
CA GLU A 39 -4.37 11.92 -9.90
C GLU A 39 -3.50 11.12 -10.88
N ASP A 40 -2.52 11.77 -11.51
CA ASP A 40 -1.55 11.11 -12.39
C ASP A 40 -0.75 10.04 -11.63
N GLU A 41 -0.20 10.40 -10.45
CA GLU A 41 0.53 9.48 -9.59
C GLU A 41 -0.31 8.26 -9.15
N LEU A 42 -1.61 8.46 -8.91
CA LEU A 42 -2.55 7.43 -8.51
C LEU A 42 -2.82 6.45 -9.65
N GLN A 43 -3.01 6.95 -10.88
CA GLN A 43 -3.21 6.10 -12.06
C GLN A 43 -1.98 5.23 -12.32
N ASP A 44 -0.78 5.80 -12.25
CA ASP A 44 0.48 5.06 -12.36
C ASP A 44 0.60 3.98 -11.27
N ALA A 45 0.25 4.33 -10.03
CA ALA A 45 0.28 3.40 -8.91
C ALA A 45 -0.72 2.24 -9.05
N LEU A 46 -1.88 2.50 -9.65
CA LEU A 46 -2.93 1.50 -9.89
C LEU A 46 -2.58 0.52 -11.01
N ALA A 47 -1.75 0.94 -11.97
CA ALA A 47 -1.27 0.11 -13.07
C ALA A 47 -0.28 -0.96 -12.60
N ASP A 48 0.60 -0.64 -11.65
CA ASP A 48 1.59 -1.58 -11.08
C ASP A 48 1.74 -1.37 -9.56
N ILE A 49 0.91 -2.08 -8.79
CA ILE A 49 0.82 -1.89 -7.34
C ILE A 49 2.05 -2.45 -6.61
N LYS A 50 2.73 -1.59 -5.87
CA LYS A 50 3.90 -1.91 -5.05
C LYS A 50 3.70 -1.47 -3.61
N ASP A 51 4.44 -2.08 -2.68
CA ASP A 51 4.42 -1.66 -1.27
C ASP A 51 4.78 -0.19 -1.09
N GLU A 52 5.69 0.32 -1.91
CA GLU A 52 6.11 1.72 -1.89
C GLU A 52 4.94 2.66 -2.25
N ASN A 53 4.17 2.30 -3.28
CA ASN A 53 2.96 3.03 -3.67
C ASN A 53 1.94 3.04 -2.54
N CYS A 54 1.70 1.89 -1.90
CA CYS A 54 0.77 1.79 -0.78
C CYS A 54 1.17 2.70 0.38
N LYS A 55 2.43 2.64 0.79
CA LYS A 55 2.95 3.51 1.87
C LYS A 55 2.88 4.99 1.52
N LYS A 56 3.09 5.35 0.26
CA LYS A 56 3.10 6.75 -0.20
C LYS A 56 1.68 7.33 -0.27
N TYR A 57 0.71 6.55 -0.73
CA TYR A 57 -0.57 7.09 -1.20
C TYR A 57 -1.79 6.69 -0.36
N GLU A 58 -1.72 5.64 0.47
CA GLU A 58 -2.88 5.21 1.29
C GLU A 58 -3.39 6.33 2.20
N GLU A 59 -2.50 7.08 2.86
CA GLU A 59 -2.89 8.19 3.75
C GLU A 59 -3.58 9.31 2.97
N LYS A 60 -3.00 9.72 1.83
CA LYS A 60 -3.59 10.75 0.97
C LYS A 60 -4.95 10.29 0.43
N CYS A 61 -5.08 9.01 0.08
CA CYS A 61 -6.36 8.45 -0.37
C CYS A 61 -7.44 8.43 0.71
N ILE A 62 -7.11 8.13 1.97
CA ILE A 62 -8.09 8.19 3.07
C ILE A 62 -8.68 9.60 3.22
N LEU A 63 -7.87 10.63 2.98
CA LEU A 63 -8.32 12.02 3.06
C LEU A 63 -9.16 12.45 1.86
N LEU A 64 -8.92 11.86 0.69
CA LEU A 64 -9.46 12.33 -0.59
C LEU A 64 -10.55 11.44 -1.18
N GLU A 65 -10.73 10.20 -0.71
CA GLU A 65 -11.67 9.22 -1.29
C GLU A 65 -13.14 9.66 -1.22
N GLU A 66 -13.51 10.48 -0.23
CA GLU A 66 -14.85 11.03 -0.07
C GLU A 66 -15.03 12.40 -0.76
N THR A 67 -14.01 12.86 -1.49
CA THR A 67 -14.07 14.14 -2.19
C THR A 67 -14.68 13.98 -3.58
N ASP A 68 -15.42 15.00 -4.02
CA ASP A 68 -15.94 15.09 -5.39
C ASP A 68 -15.01 15.89 -6.32
N TYR A 69 -13.69 15.89 -6.05
CA TYR A 69 -12.73 16.64 -6.88
C TYR A 69 -12.63 16.07 -8.30
N SER A 70 -12.35 14.77 -8.41
CA SER A 70 -12.29 14.06 -9.68
C SER A 70 -12.81 12.64 -9.54
N VAL A 71 -13.32 12.10 -10.65
CA VAL A 71 -13.82 10.72 -10.72
C VAL A 71 -12.68 9.72 -10.51
N ASP A 72 -11.48 10.08 -10.97
CA ASP A 72 -10.28 9.27 -10.85
C ASP A 72 -9.78 9.17 -9.41
N ILE A 73 -9.77 10.25 -8.64
CA ILE A 73 -9.47 10.17 -7.20
C ILE A 73 -10.59 9.42 -6.46
N LYS A 74 -11.86 9.77 -6.73
CA LYS A 74 -13.02 9.19 -6.06
C LYS A 74 -13.10 7.66 -6.19
N ASN A 75 -12.77 7.12 -7.37
CA ASN A 75 -12.80 5.67 -7.61
C ASN A 75 -11.43 5.01 -7.46
N GLY A 76 -10.37 5.71 -7.83
CA GLY A 76 -9.01 5.21 -7.81
C GLY A 76 -8.50 5.01 -6.39
N CYS A 77 -8.85 5.89 -5.44
CA CYS A 77 -8.39 5.76 -4.06
C CYS A 77 -8.94 4.53 -3.33
N PRO A 78 -10.25 4.24 -3.37
CA PRO A 78 -10.78 2.97 -2.87
C PRO A 78 -10.12 1.76 -3.54
N SER A 79 -9.92 1.80 -4.87
CA SER A 79 -9.25 0.71 -5.60
C SER A 79 -7.80 0.52 -5.15
N LEU A 80 -7.07 1.61 -4.94
CA LEU A 80 -5.69 1.56 -4.47
C LEU A 80 -5.62 0.91 -3.09
N ARG A 81 -6.48 1.34 -2.16
CA ARG A 81 -6.53 0.79 -0.81
C ARG A 81 -6.85 -0.70 -0.84
N GLU A 82 -7.85 -1.12 -1.62
CA GLU A 82 -8.20 -2.54 -1.77
C GLU A 82 -7.02 -3.38 -2.28
N LYS A 83 -6.37 -2.94 -3.38
CA LYS A 83 -5.19 -3.61 -3.92
C LYS A 83 -4.03 -3.65 -2.92
N CYS A 84 -3.84 -2.58 -2.15
CA CYS A 84 -2.83 -2.53 -1.10
C CYS A 84 -3.13 -3.51 0.04
N TYR A 85 -4.38 -3.64 0.46
CA TYR A 85 -4.79 -4.63 1.45
C TYR A 85 -4.60 -6.06 0.92
N GLU A 86 -4.99 -6.34 -0.33
CA GLU A 86 -4.79 -7.63 -0.97
C GLU A 86 -3.29 -8.00 -1.02
N LEU A 87 -2.43 -7.05 -1.42
CA LEU A 87 -0.99 -7.24 -1.47
C LEU A 87 -0.40 -7.57 -0.08
N LYS A 88 -0.84 -6.86 0.96
CA LYS A 88 -0.44 -7.11 2.35
C LYS A 88 -0.87 -8.50 2.83
N ARG A 89 -2.12 -8.92 2.56
CA ARG A 89 -2.62 -10.25 2.94
C ARG A 89 -1.89 -11.36 2.20
N LYS A 90 -1.62 -11.21 0.90
CA LYS A 90 -0.81 -12.16 0.13
C LYS A 90 0.57 -12.35 0.72
N LYS A 91 1.25 -11.27 1.10
CA LYS A 91 2.57 -11.35 1.76
C LYS A 91 2.54 -12.10 3.08
N VAL A 92 1.53 -11.84 3.91
CA VAL A 92 1.34 -12.57 5.18
C VAL A 92 1.10 -14.06 4.91
N ALA A 93 0.24 -14.40 3.94
CA ALA A 93 -0.02 -15.79 3.55
C ALA A 93 1.22 -16.51 3.02
N GLU A 94 2.03 -15.84 2.18
CA GLU A 94 3.33 -16.36 1.72
C GLU A 94 4.28 -16.63 2.88
N ASP A 95 4.40 -15.71 3.83
CA ASP A 95 5.29 -15.86 4.99
C ASP A 95 4.82 -17.00 5.92
N LEU A 96 3.51 -17.16 6.10
CA LEU A 96 2.94 -18.29 6.84
C LEU A 96 3.24 -19.63 6.16
N LEU A 97 3.09 -19.69 4.83
CA LEU A 97 3.45 -20.89 4.06
C LEU A 97 4.94 -21.20 4.16
N LEU A 98 5.82 -20.20 4.03
CA LEU A 98 7.26 -20.40 4.19
C LEU A 98 7.61 -20.97 5.58
N ARG A 99 6.94 -20.51 6.64
CA ARG A 99 7.14 -21.06 7.99
C ARG A 99 6.62 -22.50 8.11
N ALA A 100 5.48 -22.81 7.51
CA ALA A 100 4.88 -24.15 7.56
C ALA A 100 5.64 -25.17 6.71
N LEU A 101 6.18 -24.73 5.57
CA LEU A 101 6.96 -25.54 4.63
C LEU A 101 8.43 -25.64 5.03
N GLY A 102 9.01 -24.63 5.68
CA GLY A 102 10.41 -24.65 6.11
C GLY A 102 11.39 -24.85 4.96
N LYS A 103 12.36 -25.76 5.15
CA LYS A 103 13.39 -26.07 4.16
C LYS A 103 12.82 -26.76 2.92
N GLU A 104 11.67 -27.43 3.07
CA GLU A 104 10.99 -28.14 1.99
C GLU A 104 10.47 -27.16 0.92
N ALA A 105 10.28 -25.88 1.23
CA ALA A 105 9.94 -24.86 0.24
C ALA A 105 11.01 -24.65 -0.84
N LYS A 106 12.26 -25.08 -0.61
CA LYS A 106 13.39 -24.88 -1.53
C LYS A 106 13.31 -25.76 -2.78
N GLU A 107 12.81 -26.98 -2.64
CA GLU A 107 12.81 -27.97 -3.71
C GLU A 107 11.37 -28.30 -4.10
N LYS A 108 11.08 -28.27 -5.40
CA LYS A 108 9.70 -28.27 -5.89
C LYS A 108 8.92 -29.50 -5.46
N ASN A 109 9.49 -30.70 -5.57
CA ASN A 109 8.77 -31.94 -5.27
C ASN A 109 8.48 -32.09 -3.77
N THR A 110 9.46 -31.79 -2.92
CA THR A 110 9.29 -31.81 -1.46
C THR A 110 8.32 -30.72 -0.99
N CYS A 111 8.36 -29.53 -1.59
CA CYS A 111 7.40 -28.47 -1.34
C CYS A 111 5.97 -28.93 -1.66
N GLU A 112 5.72 -29.44 -2.87
CA GLU A 112 4.39 -29.89 -3.30
C GLU A 112 3.86 -31.03 -2.41
N LEU A 113 4.74 -31.95 -2.01
CA LEU A 113 4.39 -33.04 -1.09
C LEU A 113 4.04 -32.51 0.30
N LYS A 114 4.79 -31.54 0.81
CA LYS A 114 4.50 -30.90 2.10
C LYS A 114 3.23 -30.05 2.04
N MET A 115 2.95 -29.37 0.92
CA MET A 115 1.71 -28.62 0.71
C MET A 115 0.47 -29.48 0.90
N LYS A 116 0.47 -30.74 0.45
CA LYS A 116 -0.65 -31.69 0.69
C LYS A 116 -0.94 -31.91 2.17
N THR A 117 0.05 -31.74 3.04
CA THR A 117 -0.11 -31.91 4.49
C THR A 117 -0.54 -30.63 5.20
N VAL A 118 -0.05 -29.46 4.77
CA VAL A 118 -0.33 -28.19 5.45
C VAL A 118 -1.59 -27.49 4.93
N CYS A 119 -1.91 -27.66 3.64
CA CYS A 119 -3.03 -27.00 2.99
C CYS A 119 -4.42 -27.36 3.55
N PRO A 120 -4.72 -28.61 3.96
CA PRO A 120 -6.02 -28.93 4.56
C PRO A 120 -6.37 -28.10 5.81
N VAL A 121 -5.35 -27.58 6.50
CA VAL A 121 -5.50 -26.69 7.65
C VAL A 121 -5.43 -25.24 7.21
N LEU A 122 -4.32 -24.83 6.57
CA LEU A 122 -4.05 -23.43 6.27
C LEU A 122 -5.02 -22.80 5.26
N SER A 123 -5.56 -23.57 4.32
CA SER A 123 -6.48 -23.03 3.32
C SER A 123 -7.77 -22.48 3.93
N ARG A 124 -8.10 -22.87 5.17
CA ARG A 124 -9.31 -22.43 5.88
C ARG A 124 -9.13 -21.09 6.57
N GLU A 125 -7.88 -20.60 6.69
CA GLU A 125 -7.55 -19.40 7.46
C GLU A 125 -7.66 -18.12 6.63
N SER A 126 -7.57 -18.20 5.30
CA SER A 126 -7.76 -17.04 4.40
C SER A 126 -7.94 -17.47 2.95
N ASP A 127 -8.55 -16.59 2.15
CA ASP A 127 -8.71 -16.78 0.71
C ASP A 127 -7.35 -16.78 -0.02
N GLU A 128 -6.37 -16.01 0.47
CA GLU A 128 -5.00 -16.02 -0.08
C GLU A 128 -4.33 -17.38 0.13
N LEU A 129 -4.43 -17.96 1.34
CA LEU A 129 -3.90 -19.30 1.62
C LEU A 129 -4.65 -20.38 0.82
N MET A 130 -5.97 -20.25 0.67
CA MET A 130 -6.75 -21.12 -0.20
C MET A 130 -6.23 -21.07 -1.64
N SER A 131 -6.06 -19.87 -2.19
CA SER A 131 -5.58 -19.66 -3.56
C SER A 131 -4.21 -20.30 -3.81
N PHE A 132 -3.26 -20.10 -2.89
CA PHE A 132 -1.95 -20.77 -2.96
C PHE A 132 -2.07 -22.30 -2.89
N CYS A 133 -2.93 -22.80 -2.00
CA CYS A 133 -3.15 -24.24 -1.85
C CYS A 133 -3.84 -24.91 -3.05
N LEU A 134 -4.61 -24.16 -3.86
CA LEU A 134 -5.21 -24.66 -5.09
C LEU A 134 -4.19 -24.84 -6.23
N ASN A 135 -3.05 -24.14 -6.19
CA ASN A 135 -2.02 -24.24 -7.22
C ASN A 135 -0.62 -24.48 -6.62
N PRO A 136 -0.38 -25.65 -6.00
CA PRO A 136 0.85 -25.93 -5.29
C PRO A 136 2.08 -25.86 -6.20
N THR A 137 1.97 -26.24 -7.46
CA THR A 137 3.06 -26.19 -8.43
C THR A 137 3.56 -24.76 -8.69
N LYS A 138 2.62 -23.82 -8.88
CA LYS A 138 2.97 -22.41 -9.06
C LYS A 138 3.52 -21.83 -7.75
N THR A 139 2.81 -22.05 -6.65
CA THR A 139 3.20 -21.56 -5.32
C THR A 139 4.59 -22.03 -4.92
N CYS A 140 4.91 -23.32 -5.03
CA CYS A 140 6.25 -23.83 -4.71
C CYS A 140 7.35 -23.23 -5.60
N GLY A 141 7.05 -22.95 -6.87
CA GLY A 141 7.99 -22.29 -7.77
C GLY A 141 8.29 -20.84 -7.35
N GLU A 142 7.29 -20.10 -6.89
CA GLU A 142 7.42 -18.72 -6.42
C GLU A 142 8.09 -18.66 -5.04
N LEU A 143 7.64 -19.48 -4.09
CA LEU A 143 8.21 -19.56 -2.75
C LEU A 143 9.68 -20.00 -2.76
N GLY A 144 10.05 -20.95 -3.63
CA GLY A 144 11.44 -21.39 -3.78
C GLY A 144 12.37 -20.25 -4.23
N LYS A 145 11.93 -19.43 -5.19
CA LYS A 145 12.70 -18.24 -5.62
C LYS A 145 12.82 -17.22 -4.50
N LYS A 146 11.71 -16.90 -3.83
CA LYS A 146 11.67 -15.95 -2.72
C LYS A 146 12.57 -16.38 -1.57
N LEU A 147 12.59 -17.67 -1.23
CA LEU A 147 13.46 -18.22 -0.19
C LEU A 147 14.95 -18.02 -0.54
N VAL A 148 15.33 -18.24 -1.82
CA VAL A 148 16.71 -18.00 -2.28
C VAL A 148 17.08 -16.52 -2.14
N GLU A 149 16.20 -15.61 -2.55
CA GLU A 149 16.43 -14.17 -2.46
C GLU A 149 16.56 -13.69 -1.01
N VAL A 150 15.65 -14.11 -0.13
CA VAL A 150 15.63 -13.73 1.29
C VAL A 150 16.83 -14.30 2.04
N CYS A 151 17.27 -15.52 1.72
CA CYS A 151 18.41 -16.14 2.39
C CYS A 151 19.77 -15.72 1.82
N LYS A 152 19.84 -15.15 0.61
CA LYS A 152 21.11 -14.73 -0.03
C LYS A 152 21.97 -13.81 0.85
N PRO A 153 21.44 -12.78 1.54
CA PRO A 153 22.22 -11.93 2.43
C PRO A 153 22.75 -12.65 3.69
N LEU A 154 22.21 -13.83 4.02
CA LEU A 154 22.65 -14.63 5.17
C LEU A 154 23.81 -15.57 4.80
N GLN A 155 23.95 -15.91 3.51
CA GLN A 155 25.03 -16.77 3.02
C GLN A 155 26.40 -16.06 3.05
N THR A 156 26.42 -14.74 3.00
CA THR A 156 27.66 -13.93 3.03
C THR A 156 28.14 -13.58 4.44
N LYS A 157 27.42 -14.02 5.48
CA LYS A 157 27.75 -13.77 6.90
C LYS A 157 28.25 -15.01 7.66
N LEU A 158 28.49 -16.11 6.95
CA LEU A 158 29.12 -17.34 7.43
C LEU A 158 30.57 -17.41 6.94
#